data_AF-A0A1Y6CGP0-F1
#
_entry.id   AF-A0A1Y6CGP0-F1
#
_cell.length_a   1.000
_cell.length_b   1.000
_cell.length_c   1.000
_cell.angle_alpha   90.00
_cell.angle_beta   90.00
_cell.angle_gamma   90.00
#
_symmetry.space_group_name_H-M   'P 1'
#
loop_
_entity.id
_entity.type
_entity.pdbx_description
1 polymer ?
#
loop_
_entity_poly.entity_id
_entity_poly.type
_entity_poly.pdbx_seq_one_letter_code
_entity_poly.pdbx_strand_id
1 'polypeptide(L)'
;MPLVVAAVPRFVAGLLIDRHELVFYDLELGRNLESYDRMWSAIAGYESALRWSDDAQLHQRLAGLYLAVARDPSLGPAQRRALLTRSIEQQRIALGRAPADAPSWLQLAYALYGTEGISPAFQRAYRRSIELAPYAPALAATRALLGLRSWPWLDAQSRALVPDQVALAVEVDADKLVRQMVTQGERRLALFLLAGRPEPLASLEAALDRT
;
A
#
# COMPACT_ATOMS: atom_id res chain seq x y z
N MET A 1 1.05 -7.65 -41.32
CA MET A 1 1.76 -8.33 -40.21
C MET A 1 2.44 -7.39 -39.18
N PRO A 2 1.94 -6.19 -38.81
CA PRO A 2 2.57 -5.40 -37.74
C PRO A 2 2.11 -5.78 -36.31
N LEU A 3 0.95 -6.44 -36.17
CA LEU A 3 0.35 -6.73 -34.86
C LEU A 3 1.09 -7.82 -34.05
N VAL A 4 1.69 -8.80 -34.73
CA VAL A 4 2.39 -9.91 -34.05
C VAL A 4 3.70 -9.43 -33.40
N VAL A 5 4.43 -8.51 -34.05
CA VAL A 5 5.71 -8.00 -33.53
C VAL A 5 5.53 -7.14 -32.28
N ALA A 6 4.42 -6.39 -32.17
CA ALA A 6 4.11 -5.57 -31.01
C ALA A 6 3.71 -6.37 -29.75
N ALA A 7 3.31 -7.63 -29.90
CA ALA A 7 2.86 -8.48 -28.78
C ALA A 7 4.02 -9.23 -28.09
N VAL A 8 5.12 -9.48 -28.81
CA VAL A 8 6.26 -10.26 -28.30
C VAL A 8 6.84 -9.71 -26.99
N PRO A 9 7.08 -8.40 -26.82
CA PRO A 9 7.71 -7.91 -25.58
C PRO A 9 6.82 -8.10 -24.34
N ARG A 10 5.51 -7.90 -24.48
CA ARG A 10 4.54 -8.15 -23.39
C ARG A 10 4.43 -9.64 -23.04
N PHE A 11 4.46 -10.50 -24.06
CA PHE A 11 4.42 -11.95 -23.84
C PHE A 11 5.66 -12.44 -23.07
N VAL A 12 6.86 -12.00 -23.48
CA VAL A 12 8.11 -12.35 -22.78
C VAL A 12 8.11 -11.79 -21.36
N ALA A 13 7.69 -10.53 -21.16
CA ALA A 13 7.53 -9.95 -19.84
C ALA A 13 6.60 -10.79 -18.95
N GLY A 14 5.45 -11.21 -19.47
CA GLY A 14 4.49 -12.08 -18.77
C GLY A 14 5.10 -13.40 -18.33
N LEU A 15 5.83 -14.10 -19.22
CA LEU A 15 6.50 -15.36 -18.87
C LEU A 15 7.55 -15.19 -17.77
N LEU A 16 8.22 -14.04 -17.70
CA LEU A 16 9.22 -13.76 -16.66
C LEU A 16 8.58 -13.55 -15.27
N ILE A 17 7.36 -13.01 -15.21
CA ILE A 17 6.68 -12.68 -13.95
C ILE A 17 5.63 -13.69 -13.50
N ASP A 18 5.17 -14.60 -14.37
CA ASP A 18 4.10 -15.57 -14.08
C ASP A 18 4.33 -16.34 -12.77
N ARG A 19 5.54 -16.89 -12.60
CA ARG A 19 5.96 -17.60 -11.38
C ARG A 19 6.02 -16.72 -10.12
N HIS A 20 5.99 -15.40 -10.27
CA HIS A 20 6.09 -14.42 -9.19
C HIS A 20 4.74 -13.80 -8.83
N GLU A 21 3.67 -14.04 -9.59
CA GLU A 21 2.31 -13.55 -9.27
C GLU A 21 1.82 -14.04 -7.92
N LEU A 22 2.15 -15.29 -7.57
CA LEU A 22 1.77 -15.89 -6.29
C LEU A 22 2.34 -15.14 -5.09
N VAL A 23 3.46 -14.43 -5.25
CA VAL A 23 4.04 -13.60 -4.18
C VAL A 23 3.08 -12.48 -3.79
N PHE A 24 2.39 -11.86 -4.76
CA PHE A 24 1.41 -10.81 -4.46
C PHE A 24 0.16 -11.38 -3.79
N TYR A 25 -0.32 -12.53 -4.25
CA TYR A 25 -1.45 -13.20 -3.62
C TYR A 25 -1.17 -13.54 -2.15
N ASP A 26 0.01 -14.07 -1.85
CA ASP A 26 0.42 -14.36 -0.48
C ASP A 26 0.60 -13.08 0.37
N LEU A 27 1.15 -12.01 -0.21
CA LEU A 27 1.24 -10.69 0.43
C LEU A 27 -0.13 -10.12 0.80
N GLU A 28 -1.10 -10.21 -0.10
CA GLU A 28 -2.47 -9.70 0.09
C GLU A 28 -3.21 -10.45 1.20
N LEU A 29 -2.99 -11.77 1.28
CA LEU A 29 -3.53 -12.61 2.35
C LEU A 29 -2.81 -12.41 3.69
N GLY A 30 -1.75 -11.61 3.73
CA GLY A 30 -0.93 -11.45 4.94
C GLY A 30 -0.29 -12.75 5.39
N ARG A 31 -0.16 -13.73 4.48
CA ARG A 31 0.57 -14.96 4.77
C ARG A 31 2.02 -14.58 5.01
N ASN A 32 2.60 -15.17 6.05
CA ASN A 32 4.01 -14.97 6.30
C ASN A 32 4.76 -15.56 5.09
N LEU A 33 5.36 -14.68 4.28
CA LEU A 33 6.24 -15.12 3.23
C LEU A 33 7.48 -15.64 3.94
N GLU A 34 7.53 -16.95 4.15
CA GLU A 34 8.57 -17.66 4.91
C GLU A 34 9.99 -17.44 4.34
N SER A 35 10.13 -16.76 3.19
CA SER A 35 11.44 -16.41 2.64
C SER A 35 11.40 -15.08 1.88
N TYR A 36 12.15 -14.09 2.40
CA TYR A 36 12.51 -12.87 1.68
C TYR A 36 13.24 -13.16 0.35
N ASP A 37 13.85 -14.34 0.19
CA ASP A 37 14.49 -14.75 -1.07
C ASP A 37 13.47 -14.83 -2.22
N ARG A 38 12.23 -15.23 -1.94
CA ARG A 38 11.16 -15.22 -2.96
C ARG A 38 10.84 -13.80 -3.42
N MET A 39 10.83 -12.83 -2.51
CA MET A 39 10.63 -11.43 -2.86
C MET A 39 11.80 -10.86 -3.66
N TRP A 40 13.04 -11.18 -3.28
CA TRP A 40 14.22 -10.76 -4.04
C TRP A 40 14.25 -11.38 -5.44
N SER A 41 13.87 -12.65 -5.56
CA SER A 41 13.71 -13.32 -6.86
C SER A 41 12.63 -12.64 -7.70
N ALA A 42 11.49 -12.27 -7.08
CA ALA A 42 10.44 -11.52 -7.76
C ALA A 42 10.92 -10.13 -8.22
N ILE A 43 11.67 -9.39 -7.39
CA ILE A 43 12.27 -8.09 -7.77
C ILE A 43 13.12 -8.26 -9.03
N ALA A 44 14.03 -9.23 -9.07
CA ALA A 44 14.87 -9.49 -10.23
C ALA A 44 14.06 -9.90 -11.48
N GLY A 45 12.97 -10.65 -11.30
CA GLY A 45 12.03 -11.02 -12.36
C GLY A 45 11.32 -9.79 -12.95
N TYR A 46 10.79 -8.91 -12.11
CA TYR A 46 10.12 -7.68 -12.53
C TYR A 46 11.08 -6.67 -13.18
N GLU A 47 12.30 -6.51 -12.65
CA GLU A 47 13.35 -5.71 -13.30
C GLU A 47 13.71 -6.26 -14.69
N SER A 48 13.74 -7.59 -14.83
CA SER A 48 13.96 -8.23 -16.12
C SER A 48 12.79 -8.01 -17.08
N ALA A 49 11.55 -8.11 -16.60
CA ALA A 49 10.35 -7.88 -17.39
C ALA A 49 10.26 -6.42 -17.88
N LEU A 50 10.67 -5.44 -17.06
CA LEU A 50 10.70 -4.02 -17.45
C LEU A 50 11.68 -3.72 -18.59
N ARG A 51 12.71 -4.55 -18.81
CA ARG A 51 13.57 -4.45 -20.00
C ARG A 51 12.86 -4.84 -21.29
N TRP A 52 11.77 -5.60 -21.20
CA TRP A 52 10.94 -6.00 -22.33
C TRP A 52 9.70 -5.13 -22.48
N SER A 53 9.06 -4.72 -21.39
CA SER A 53 7.82 -3.95 -21.42
C SER A 53 7.83 -2.85 -20.37
N ASP A 54 7.73 -1.60 -20.80
CA ASP A 54 7.66 -0.42 -19.94
C ASP A 54 6.20 -0.11 -19.53
N ASP A 55 5.62 -0.99 -18.70
CA ASP A 55 4.21 -0.94 -18.31
C ASP A 55 4.00 -0.39 -16.88
N ALA A 56 2.95 0.42 -16.70
CA ALA A 56 2.63 1.04 -15.42
C ALA A 56 2.40 0.02 -14.30
N GLN A 57 1.75 -1.10 -14.60
CA GLN A 57 1.46 -2.16 -13.64
C GLN A 57 2.74 -2.87 -13.19
N LEU A 58 3.70 -3.08 -14.11
CA LEU A 58 4.99 -3.68 -13.76
C LEU A 58 5.77 -2.78 -12.78
N HIS A 59 5.79 -1.47 -13.03
CA HIS A 59 6.39 -0.50 -12.11
C HIS A 59 5.68 -0.46 -10.75
N GLN A 60 4.35 -0.45 -10.74
CA GLN A 60 3.53 -0.45 -9.52
C GLN A 60 3.79 -1.70 -8.67
N ARG A 61 3.87 -2.87 -9.30
CA ARG A 61 4.16 -4.14 -8.62
C ARG A 61 5.60 -4.23 -8.11
N LEU A 62 6.58 -3.81 -8.92
CA LEU A 62 7.97 -3.73 -8.48
C LEU A 62 8.12 -2.81 -7.27
N ALA A 63 7.44 -1.66 -7.27
CA ALA A 63 7.41 -0.76 -6.13
C ALA A 63 6.81 -1.40 -4.86
N GLY A 64 5.75 -2.20 -5.04
CA GLY A 64 5.13 -2.98 -3.96
C GLY A 64 6.07 -4.03 -3.36
N LEU A 65 6.86 -4.72 -4.19
CA LEU A 65 7.89 -5.66 -3.71
C LEU A 65 8.97 -4.95 -2.90
N TYR A 66 9.43 -3.78 -3.36
CA TYR A 66 10.38 -2.97 -2.60
C TYR A 66 9.82 -2.55 -1.23
N LEU A 67 8.54 -2.19 -1.13
CA LEU A 67 7.89 -1.90 0.15
C LEU A 67 7.80 -3.14 1.05
N ALA A 68 7.48 -4.30 0.48
CA ALA A 68 7.37 -5.55 1.22
C ALA A 68 8.72 -5.96 1.82
N VAL A 69 9.79 -5.94 1.03
CA VAL A 69 11.15 -6.26 1.51
C VAL A 69 11.63 -5.24 2.54
N ALA A 70 11.29 -3.95 2.38
CA ALA A 70 11.66 -2.92 3.36
C ALA A 70 11.08 -3.16 4.78
N ARG A 71 10.08 -4.03 4.92
CA ARG A 71 9.51 -4.43 6.22
C ARG A 71 10.32 -5.49 6.95
N ASP A 72 11.36 -6.04 6.32
CA ASP A 72 12.25 -7.00 6.94
C ASP A 72 12.92 -6.41 8.19
N PRO A 73 12.72 -7.03 9.38
CA PRO A 73 13.37 -6.59 10.61
C PRO A 73 14.88 -6.81 10.60
N SER A 74 15.40 -7.70 9.76
CA SER A 74 16.84 -7.97 9.64
C SER A 74 17.60 -6.90 8.86
N LEU A 75 16.91 -6.09 8.06
CA LEU A 75 17.54 -5.03 7.27
C LEU A 75 17.95 -3.83 8.14
N GLY A 76 19.16 -3.36 7.91
CA GLY A 76 19.66 -2.13 8.52
C GLY A 76 18.90 -0.88 8.03
N PRO A 77 18.90 0.23 8.80
CA PRO A 77 18.18 1.45 8.43
C PRO A 77 18.53 2.01 7.04
N ALA A 78 19.81 1.93 6.64
CA ALA A 78 20.27 2.40 5.33
C ALA A 78 19.72 1.57 4.17
N GLN A 79 19.70 0.23 4.32
CA GLN A 79 19.14 -0.68 3.32
C GLN A 79 17.62 -0.48 3.19
N ARG A 80 16.92 -0.37 4.33
CA ARG A 80 15.49 -0.05 4.35
C ARG A 80 15.20 1.26 3.61
N ARG A 81 15.96 2.33 3.90
CA ARG A 81 15.81 3.61 3.23
C ARG A 81 16.07 3.51 1.72
N ALA A 82 17.09 2.76 1.29
CA ALA A 82 17.37 2.55 -0.12
C ALA A 82 16.21 1.85 -0.86
N LEU A 83 15.60 0.84 -0.24
CA LEU A 83 14.44 0.14 -0.81
C LEU A 83 13.21 1.06 -0.91
N LEU A 84 12.95 1.87 0.11
CA LEU A 84 11.85 2.83 0.06
C LEU A 84 12.09 3.90 -1.03
N THR A 85 13.32 4.38 -1.19
CA THR A 85 13.68 5.30 -2.30
C THR A 85 13.42 4.66 -3.67
N ARG A 86 13.80 3.38 -3.86
CA ARG A 86 13.50 2.66 -5.09
C ARG A 86 12.00 2.50 -5.31
N SER A 87 11.23 2.21 -4.26
CA SER A 87 9.77 2.17 -4.34
C SER A 87 9.17 3.52 -4.79
N ILE A 88 9.64 4.65 -4.22
CA ILE A 88 9.22 6.00 -4.61
C ILE A 88 9.49 6.25 -6.10
N GLU A 89 10.69 5.91 -6.58
CA GLU A 89 11.06 6.06 -7.99
C GLU A 89 10.10 5.27 -8.90
N GLN A 90 9.93 3.98 -8.62
CA GLN A 90 9.05 3.11 -9.41
C GLN A 90 7.60 3.59 -9.37
N GLN A 91 7.11 4.07 -8.23
CA GLN A 91 5.76 4.62 -8.14
C GLN A 91 5.56 5.90 -8.95
N ARG A 92 6.55 6.78 -8.99
CA ARG A 92 6.47 7.99 -9.83
C ARG A 92 6.41 7.64 -11.31
N ILE A 93 7.16 6.62 -11.73
CA ILE A 93 7.15 6.12 -13.11
C ILE A 93 5.78 5.51 -13.44
N ALA A 94 5.22 4.68 -12.54
CA ALA A 94 3.88 4.10 -12.69
C ALA A 94 2.80 5.19 -12.80
N LEU A 95 2.79 6.16 -11.87
CA LEU A 95 1.84 7.27 -11.83
C LEU A 95 1.98 8.23 -13.02
N GLY A 96 3.17 8.37 -13.59
CA GLY A 96 3.37 9.12 -14.83
C GLY A 96 2.64 8.49 -16.03
N ARG A 97 2.42 7.18 -16.01
CA ARG A 97 1.68 6.43 -17.04
C ARG A 97 0.21 6.24 -16.70
N ALA A 98 -0.10 6.03 -15.42
CA ALA A 98 -1.44 5.78 -14.91
C ALA A 98 -1.76 6.69 -13.70
N PRO A 99 -2.04 7.99 -13.92
CA PRO A 99 -2.21 8.95 -12.83
C PRO A 99 -3.47 8.71 -11.97
N ALA A 100 -4.42 7.92 -12.47
CA ALA A 100 -5.65 7.55 -11.77
C ALA A 100 -5.52 6.25 -10.93
N ASP A 101 -4.33 5.68 -10.78
CA ASP A 101 -4.13 4.45 -10.01
C ASP A 101 -4.05 4.72 -8.49
N ALA A 102 -5.19 4.55 -7.81
CA ALA A 102 -5.29 4.76 -6.36
C ALA A 102 -4.32 3.88 -5.52
N PRO A 103 -4.10 2.58 -5.83
CA PRO A 103 -3.07 1.77 -5.17
C PRO A 103 -1.67 2.36 -5.25
N SER A 104 -1.22 2.83 -6.43
CA SER A 104 0.09 3.47 -6.61
C SER A 104 0.25 4.70 -5.73
N TRP A 105 -0.77 5.55 -5.64
CA TRP A 105 -0.76 6.72 -4.76
C TRP A 105 -0.64 6.34 -3.28
N LEU A 106 -1.32 5.28 -2.84
CA LEU A 106 -1.24 4.80 -1.46
C LEU A 106 0.15 4.25 -1.14
N GLN A 107 0.72 3.45 -2.04
CA GLN A 107 2.06 2.91 -1.89
C GLN A 107 3.12 4.02 -1.88
N LEU A 108 2.96 5.05 -2.73
CA LEU A 108 3.82 6.22 -2.70
C LEU A 108 3.73 6.96 -1.36
N ALA A 109 2.53 7.16 -0.82
CA ALA A 109 2.35 7.75 0.50
C ALA A 109 3.06 6.94 1.58
N TYR A 110 2.90 5.61 1.58
CA TYR A 110 3.58 4.73 2.54
C TYR A 110 5.11 4.83 2.45
N ALA A 111 5.65 4.85 1.22
CA ALA A 111 7.08 4.97 1.00
C ALA A 111 7.63 6.32 1.48
N LEU A 112 6.95 7.42 1.13
CA LEU A 112 7.29 8.78 1.57
C LEU A 112 7.26 8.92 3.10
N TYR A 113 6.25 8.34 3.75
CA TYR A 113 6.17 8.32 5.20
C TYR A 113 7.40 7.64 5.82
N GLY A 114 7.85 6.52 5.25
CA GLY A 114 9.03 5.80 5.73
C GLY A 114 10.37 6.50 5.47
N THR A 115 10.47 7.38 4.47
CA THR A 115 11.74 8.06 4.11
C THR A 115 11.85 9.48 4.64
N GLU A 116 10.75 10.23 4.60
CA GLU A 116 10.69 11.66 4.89
C GLU A 116 9.81 11.96 6.12
N GLY A 117 9.07 10.97 6.62
CA GLY A 117 8.01 11.21 7.58
C GLY A 117 6.82 11.95 6.95
N ILE A 118 6.17 12.80 7.72
CA ILE A 118 4.98 13.52 7.28
C ILE A 118 5.40 14.79 6.55
N SER A 119 5.45 14.70 5.22
CA SER A 119 5.81 15.79 4.33
C SER A 119 4.61 16.25 3.47
N PRO A 120 4.67 17.44 2.83
CA PRO A 120 3.65 17.83 1.86
C PRO A 120 3.47 16.82 0.71
N ALA A 121 4.54 16.11 0.33
CA ALA A 121 4.46 15.05 -0.67
C ALA A 121 3.66 13.85 -0.17
N PHE A 122 3.91 13.41 1.07
CA PHE A 122 3.12 12.37 1.73
C PHE A 122 1.63 12.73 1.76
N GLN A 123 1.28 13.93 2.23
CA GLN A 123 -0.13 14.34 2.37
C GLN A 123 -0.85 14.38 1.03
N ARG A 124 -0.19 14.90 -0.03
CA ARG A 124 -0.74 14.88 -1.39
C ARG A 124 -0.97 13.46 -1.89
N ALA A 125 0.01 12.56 -1.73
CA ALA A 125 -0.12 11.18 -2.17
C ALA A 125 -1.22 10.43 -1.41
N TYR A 126 -1.27 10.61 -0.09
CA TYR A 126 -2.29 10.01 0.77
C TYR A 126 -3.71 10.46 0.37
N ARG A 127 -3.91 11.77 0.25
CA ARG A 127 -5.18 12.36 -0.18
C ARG A 127 -5.59 11.87 -1.58
N ARG A 128 -4.67 11.90 -2.55
CA ARG A 128 -4.96 11.38 -3.91
C ARG A 128 -5.34 9.91 -3.91
N SER A 129 -4.71 9.11 -3.05
CA SER A 129 -5.09 7.70 -2.94
C SER A 129 -6.56 7.56 -2.56
N ILE A 130 -7.08 8.38 -1.65
CA ILE A 130 -8.48 8.33 -1.20
C ILE A 130 -9.41 8.89 -2.27
N GLU A 131 -9.13 10.08 -2.80
CA GLU A 131 -9.99 10.78 -3.76
C GLU A 131 -10.28 9.96 -5.03
N LEU A 132 -9.30 9.21 -5.53
CA LEU A 132 -9.45 8.42 -6.76
C LEU A 132 -10.29 7.16 -6.58
N ALA A 133 -10.33 6.59 -5.37
CA ALA A 133 -11.08 5.38 -5.08
C ALA A 133 -11.51 5.33 -3.60
N PRO A 134 -12.47 6.19 -3.19
CA PRO A 134 -12.78 6.41 -1.76
C PRO A 134 -13.38 5.18 -1.08
N TYR A 135 -14.05 4.31 -1.84
CA TYR A 135 -14.75 3.13 -1.33
C TYR A 135 -14.06 1.80 -1.69
N ALA A 136 -12.77 1.81 -2.04
CA ALA A 136 -12.03 0.60 -2.39
C ALA A 136 -11.72 -0.27 -1.15
N PRO A 137 -12.39 -1.42 -0.94
CA PRO A 137 -12.26 -2.20 0.30
C PRO A 137 -10.83 -2.68 0.56
N ALA A 138 -10.13 -3.08 -0.50
CA ALA A 138 -8.75 -3.57 -0.43
C ALA A 138 -7.75 -2.53 0.12
N LEU A 139 -8.08 -1.24 0.06
CA LEU A 139 -7.20 -0.14 0.47
C LEU A 139 -7.60 0.46 1.82
N ALA A 140 -8.81 0.19 2.30
CA ALA A 140 -9.43 0.85 3.45
C ALA A 140 -8.58 0.72 4.72
N ALA A 141 -8.20 -0.50 5.11
CA ALA A 141 -7.41 -0.74 6.32
C ALA A 141 -6.06 -0.01 6.29
N THR A 142 -5.34 -0.08 5.16
CA THR A 142 -4.03 0.59 5.05
C THR A 142 -4.16 2.10 5.11
N ARG A 143 -5.18 2.68 4.45
CA ARG A 143 -5.46 4.12 4.51
C ARG A 143 -5.88 4.58 5.91
N ALA A 144 -6.74 3.81 6.58
CA ALA A 144 -7.18 4.08 7.95
C ALA A 144 -5.97 4.11 8.89
N LEU A 145 -5.14 3.07 8.89
CA LEU A 145 -3.95 3.00 9.74
C LEU A 145 -2.95 4.12 9.45
N LEU A 146 -2.69 4.42 8.18
CA LEU A 146 -1.79 5.50 7.83
C LEU A 146 -2.34 6.86 8.30
N GLY A 147 -3.65 7.07 8.19
CA GLY A 147 -4.34 8.26 8.70
C GLY A 147 -4.29 8.38 10.22
N LEU A 148 -4.55 7.29 10.95
CA LEU A 148 -4.48 7.25 12.41
C LEU A 148 -3.06 7.54 12.92
N ARG A 149 -2.04 6.93 12.31
CA ARG A 149 -0.62 7.13 12.70
C ARG A 149 -0.09 8.52 12.41
N SER A 150 -0.60 9.16 11.36
CA SER A 150 -0.17 10.50 10.94
C SER A 150 -1.08 11.62 11.47
N TRP A 151 -2.15 11.28 12.21
CA TRP A 151 -3.23 12.18 12.59
C TRP A 151 -2.80 13.56 13.13
N PRO A 152 -1.84 13.66 14.09
CA PRO A 152 -1.44 14.94 14.65
C PRO A 152 -0.89 15.93 13.62
N TRP A 153 -0.36 15.42 12.49
CA TRP A 153 0.36 16.22 11.50
C TRP A 153 -0.32 16.27 10.12
N LEU A 154 -1.49 15.65 9.96
CA LEU A 154 -2.30 15.80 8.74
C LEU A 154 -2.87 17.23 8.63
N ASP A 155 -2.86 17.77 7.40
CA ASP A 155 -3.61 18.98 7.07
C ASP A 155 -5.13 18.75 7.24
N ALA A 156 -5.89 19.84 7.32
CA ALA A 156 -7.33 19.77 7.55
C ALA A 156 -8.06 18.95 6.47
N GLN A 157 -7.62 19.03 5.20
CA GLN A 157 -8.22 18.31 4.08
C GLN A 157 -8.02 16.80 4.22
N SER A 158 -6.80 16.34 4.48
CA SER A 158 -6.47 14.93 4.62
C SER A 158 -7.10 14.35 5.89
N ARG A 159 -7.11 15.14 6.99
CA ARG A 159 -7.74 14.77 8.25
C ARG A 159 -9.25 14.52 8.12
N ALA A 160 -9.94 15.33 7.31
CA ALA A 160 -11.36 15.19 7.07
C ALA A 160 -11.76 13.86 6.37
N LEU A 161 -10.82 13.22 5.66
CA LEU A 161 -11.06 11.96 4.94
C LEU A 161 -10.87 10.71 5.81
N VAL A 162 -10.15 10.81 6.93
CA VAL A 162 -9.80 9.65 7.76
C VAL A 162 -11.02 8.95 8.38
N PRO A 163 -12.05 9.65 8.92
CA PRO A 163 -13.22 8.99 9.50
C PRO A 163 -13.92 8.02 8.54
N ASP A 164 -14.03 8.40 7.25
CA ASP A 164 -14.62 7.53 6.22
C ASP A 164 -13.79 6.29 5.96
N GLN A 165 -12.46 6.42 5.91
CA GLN A 165 -11.59 5.27 5.71
C GLN A 165 -11.56 4.35 6.93
N VAL A 166 -11.67 4.90 8.15
CA VAL A 166 -11.79 4.10 9.39
C VAL A 166 -13.12 3.35 9.40
N ALA A 167 -14.24 4.00 9.09
CA ALA A 167 -15.55 3.34 9.02
C ALA A 167 -15.56 2.21 7.98
N LEU A 168 -15.08 2.49 6.76
CA LEU A 168 -14.97 1.48 5.70
C LEU A 168 -14.07 0.31 6.11
N ALA A 169 -12.94 0.57 6.77
CA ALA A 169 -12.05 -0.49 7.23
C ALA A 169 -12.72 -1.41 8.27
N VAL A 170 -13.53 -0.84 9.15
CA VAL A 170 -14.32 -1.60 10.15
C VAL A 170 -15.40 -2.44 9.47
N GLU A 171 -16.13 -1.87 8.51
CA GLU A 171 -17.16 -2.58 7.73
C GLU A 171 -16.59 -3.77 6.96
N VAL A 172 -15.36 -3.64 6.45
CA VAL A 172 -14.69 -4.70 5.69
C VAL A 172 -14.16 -5.81 6.61
N ASP A 173 -13.40 -5.46 7.65
CA ASP A 173 -12.80 -6.42 8.58
C ASP A 173 -12.29 -5.71 9.85
N ALA A 174 -13.20 -5.50 10.81
CA ALA A 174 -12.90 -4.86 12.10
C ALA A 174 -11.77 -5.56 12.87
N ASP A 175 -11.76 -6.90 12.90
CA ASP A 175 -10.75 -7.68 13.61
C ASP A 175 -9.35 -7.48 13.01
N LYS A 176 -9.25 -7.43 11.66
CA LYS A 176 -7.98 -7.13 10.99
C LYS A 176 -7.51 -5.72 11.28
N LEU A 177 -8.40 -4.73 11.27
CA LEU A 177 -8.03 -3.36 11.63
C LEU A 177 -7.49 -3.30 13.06
N VAL A 178 -8.17 -3.93 14.03
CA VAL A 178 -7.73 -3.96 15.44
C VAL A 178 -6.37 -4.63 15.60
N ARG A 179 -6.14 -5.79 14.96
CA ARG A 179 -4.83 -6.48 14.98
C ARG A 179 -3.69 -5.63 14.44
N GLN A 180 -3.98 -4.69 13.54
CA GLN A 180 -2.98 -3.82 12.93
C GLN A 180 -2.77 -2.48 13.66
N MET A 181 -3.66 -2.13 14.60
CA MET A 181 -3.46 -1.00 15.51
C MET A 181 -2.49 -1.39 16.62
N VAL A 182 -1.31 -0.77 16.59
CA VAL A 182 -0.17 -1.11 17.47
C VAL A 182 -0.27 -0.39 18.81
N THR A 183 -0.87 0.79 18.83
CA THR A 183 -0.89 1.68 19.99
C THR A 183 -2.29 1.88 20.56
N GLN A 184 -2.39 2.08 21.87
CA GLN A 184 -3.66 2.49 22.51
C GLN A 184 -4.16 3.84 21.97
N GLY A 185 -3.25 4.71 21.52
CA GLY A 185 -3.58 5.99 20.90
C GLY A 185 -4.37 5.83 19.60
N GLU A 186 -3.95 4.94 18.70
CA GLU A 186 -4.68 4.62 17.47
C GLU A 186 -6.09 4.10 17.77
N ARG A 187 -6.23 3.19 18.76
CA ARG A 187 -7.53 2.61 19.16
C ARG A 187 -8.49 3.68 19.69
N ARG A 188 -8.02 4.53 20.62
CA ARG A 188 -8.83 5.62 21.18
C ARG A 188 -9.23 6.63 20.11
N LEU A 189 -8.30 6.97 19.21
CA LEU A 189 -8.59 7.88 18.11
C LEU A 189 -9.63 7.27 17.17
N ALA A 190 -9.52 5.99 16.80
CA ALA A 190 -10.50 5.33 15.94
C ALA A 190 -11.92 5.37 16.55
N LEU A 191 -12.06 5.04 17.84
CA LEU A 191 -13.34 5.16 18.56
C LEU A 191 -13.87 6.60 18.52
N PHE A 192 -13.01 7.60 18.78
CA PHE A 192 -13.38 9.01 18.72
C PHE A 192 -13.88 9.42 17.33
N LEU A 193 -13.21 9.00 16.26
CA LEU A 193 -13.61 9.32 14.88
C LEU A 193 -14.93 8.64 14.46
N LEU A 194 -15.29 7.54 15.12
CA LEU A 194 -16.54 6.81 14.88
C LEU A 194 -17.67 7.19 15.84
N ALA A 195 -17.48 8.12 16.78
CA ALA A 195 -18.49 8.50 17.78
C ALA A 195 -19.84 8.93 17.16
N GLY A 196 -19.84 9.47 15.93
CA GLY A 196 -21.04 9.85 15.17
C GLY A 196 -21.58 8.76 14.23
N ARG A 197 -21.04 7.52 14.28
CA ARG A 197 -21.35 6.41 13.36
C ARG A 197 -21.60 5.13 14.17
N PRO A 198 -22.85 4.92 14.67
CA PRO A 198 -23.12 3.90 15.66
C PRO A 198 -22.82 2.47 15.19
N GLU A 199 -23.09 2.15 13.93
CA GLU A 199 -22.86 0.79 13.39
C GLU A 199 -21.36 0.43 13.28
N PRO A 200 -20.49 1.24 12.63
CA PRO A 200 -19.05 1.01 12.69
C PRO A 200 -18.49 1.09 14.12
N LEU A 201 -18.99 1.98 14.97
CA LEU A 201 -18.51 2.10 16.35
C LEU A 201 -18.73 0.79 17.13
N ALA A 202 -19.96 0.26 17.12
CA ALA A 202 -20.29 -0.98 17.81
C ALA A 202 -19.47 -2.18 17.28
N SER A 203 -19.23 -2.22 15.96
CA SER A 203 -18.42 -3.26 15.32
C SER A 203 -16.95 -3.18 15.77
N LEU A 204 -16.40 -1.97 15.87
CA LEU A 204 -15.03 -1.76 16.34
C LEU A 204 -14.88 -2.08 17.84
N GLU A 205 -15.83 -1.68 18.67
CA GLU A 205 -15.86 -2.02 20.11
C GLU A 205 -15.89 -3.53 20.32
N ALA A 206 -16.79 -4.23 19.64
CA ALA A 206 -16.87 -5.68 19.71
C ALA A 206 -15.57 -6.38 19.27
N ALA A 207 -14.86 -5.83 18.27
CA ALA A 207 -13.57 -6.36 17.83
C ALA A 207 -12.44 -6.09 18.85
N LEU A 208 -12.46 -4.93 19.51
CA LEU A 208 -11.50 -4.60 20.57
C LEU A 208 -11.65 -5.49 21.80
N ASP A 209 -12.88 -5.86 22.16
CA ASP A 209 -13.15 -6.76 23.30
C ASP A 209 -12.67 -8.20 23.10
N ARG A 210 -12.40 -8.59 21.84
CA ARG A 210 -11.90 -9.94 21.49
C ARG A 210 -10.38 -10.06 21.53
N THR A 211 -9.63 -8.96 21.57
CA THR A 211 -8.16 -8.93 21.47
C THR A 211 -7.46 -8.59 22.77
#